data_AF-A0A7C5PTZ4-F1
#
_entry.id   AF-A0A7C5PTZ4-F1
#
_cell.length_a   1.000
_cell.length_b   1.000
_cell.length_c   1.000
_cell.angle_alpha   90.00
_cell.angle_beta   90.00
_cell.angle_gamma   90.00
#
_symmetry.space_group_name_H-M   'P 1'
#
loop_
_entity.id
_entity.type
_entity.pdbx_description
1 polymer ?
#
loop_
_entity_poly.entity_id
_entity_poly.type
_entity_poly.pdbx_seq_one_letter_code
_entity_poly.pdbx_strand_id
1 'polypeptide(L)'
;MNRLALKLKVRAAKHALVAGGVRTILLVASFLPERLLLGPLASWAGLLLHAAMGKRCRDQLLASFPGMEEGEARRIAREVGRNFGRLPGELVLARRRGWTFLEKRMETDDSLEHMEAARAAGRGVIVISAHIGNWELMAWWGARHYPEPLAVVGKRIRNPGLNRLVNDLRRRGGIEVIDRDDPPRRMLRHLARSGILGILPDQDVDVLAGEFLEFFGRPAYTSTGPAALSLASGAPMVPGFLLRRGEKFLVRFAPQSSPPGTAPNGRRSSASPGRGPPPWRRRSAPSRGSGPGSTGDGPPRRRRWPAREGDTWKAASERPWPAKEANRDPDDPGSPGVSAPGPQGHHHPHPQPGPGPEGQGLRVPRGRPAG
;
A
#
# COMPACT_ATOMS: atom_id res chain seq x y z
N MET A 1 -22.94 8.63 -40.87
CA MET A 1 -21.96 8.56 -39.75
C MET A 1 -21.90 7.11 -39.24
N ASN A 2 -20.76 6.41 -39.31
CA ASN A 2 -20.66 4.98 -38.93
C ASN A 2 -20.96 4.76 -37.43
N ARG A 3 -21.73 3.72 -37.08
CA ARG A 3 -22.10 3.32 -35.70
C ARG A 3 -20.89 3.29 -34.75
N LEU A 4 -19.71 2.91 -35.24
CA LEU A 4 -18.47 2.92 -34.47
C LEU A 4 -18.05 4.33 -34.06
N ALA A 5 -18.12 5.30 -34.98
CA ALA A 5 -17.76 6.69 -34.71
C ALA A 5 -18.73 7.33 -33.70
N LEU A 6 -20.03 7.02 -33.79
CA LEU A 6 -21.01 7.47 -32.80
C LEU A 6 -20.72 6.88 -31.41
N LYS A 7 -20.45 5.57 -31.32
CA LYS A 7 -20.06 4.91 -30.04
C LYS A 7 -18.81 5.55 -29.42
N LEU A 8 -17.81 5.89 -30.24
CA LEU A 8 -16.60 6.56 -29.78
C LEU A 8 -16.88 7.98 -29.27
N LYS A 9 -17.69 8.77 -29.99
CA LYS A 9 -18.11 10.12 -29.57
C LYS A 9 -18.91 10.09 -28.26
N VAL A 10 -19.88 9.20 -28.14
CA VAL A 10 -20.67 9.01 -26.91
C VAL A 10 -19.77 8.62 -25.74
N ARG A 11 -18.83 7.69 -25.96
CA ARG A 11 -17.87 7.30 -24.92
C ARG A 11 -16.94 8.45 -24.52
N ALA A 12 -16.47 9.23 -25.48
CA ALA A 12 -15.64 10.41 -25.22
C ALA A 12 -16.42 11.47 -24.43
N ALA A 13 -17.67 11.76 -24.80
CA ALA A 13 -18.55 12.67 -24.07
C ALA A 13 -18.79 12.18 -22.62
N LYS A 14 -19.10 10.89 -22.44
CA LYS A 14 -19.24 10.28 -21.10
C LYS A 14 -17.95 10.42 -20.28
N HIS A 15 -16.79 10.14 -20.90
CA HIS A 15 -15.52 10.29 -20.21
C HIS A 15 -15.25 11.76 -19.81
N ALA A 16 -15.55 12.71 -20.69
CA ALA A 16 -15.39 14.13 -20.43
C ALA A 16 -16.31 14.61 -19.31
N LEU A 17 -17.58 14.20 -19.31
CA LEU A 17 -18.55 14.52 -18.26
C LEU A 17 -18.09 13.99 -16.90
N VAL A 18 -17.68 12.72 -16.83
CA VAL A 18 -17.18 12.11 -15.58
C VAL A 18 -15.92 12.83 -15.09
N ALA A 19 -14.96 13.10 -15.98
CA ALA A 19 -13.73 13.79 -15.61
C ALA A 19 -13.99 15.23 -15.18
N GLY A 20 -14.91 15.94 -15.85
CA GLY A 20 -15.37 17.28 -15.49
C GLY A 20 -16.01 17.29 -14.10
N GLY A 21 -16.95 16.37 -13.84
CA GLY A 21 -17.59 16.23 -12.54
C GLY A 21 -16.59 15.97 -11.41
N VAL A 22 -15.65 15.03 -11.59
CA VAL A 22 -14.60 14.76 -10.59
C VAL A 22 -13.70 15.99 -10.37
N ARG A 23 -13.34 16.72 -11.44
CA ARG A 23 -12.58 17.97 -11.31
C ARG A 23 -13.34 19.03 -10.54
N THR A 24 -14.63 19.21 -10.81
CA THR A 24 -15.49 20.15 -10.08
C THR A 24 -15.59 19.76 -8.60
N ILE A 25 -15.79 18.48 -8.29
CA ILE A 25 -15.80 17.99 -6.90
C ILE A 25 -14.48 18.30 -6.21
N LEU A 26 -13.34 18.02 -6.84
CA LEU A 26 -12.02 18.30 -6.26
C LEU A 26 -11.75 19.79 -6.11
N LEU A 27 -12.25 20.62 -7.04
CA LEU A 27 -12.17 22.07 -6.96
C LEU A 27 -13.00 22.60 -5.77
N VAL A 28 -14.26 22.18 -5.66
CA VAL A 28 -15.13 22.56 -4.52
C VAL A 28 -14.51 22.09 -3.21
N ALA A 29 -14.06 20.83 -3.15
CA ALA A 29 -13.40 20.27 -1.96
C ALA A 29 -12.14 21.06 -1.57
N SER A 30 -11.42 21.65 -2.53
CA SER A 30 -10.21 22.44 -2.24
C SER A 30 -10.48 23.72 -1.43
N PHE A 31 -11.71 24.24 -1.45
CA PHE A 31 -12.13 25.39 -0.64
C PHE A 31 -12.66 24.98 0.74
N LEU A 32 -12.93 23.70 0.98
CA LEU A 32 -13.52 23.26 2.24
C LEU A 32 -12.50 23.24 3.39
N PRO A 33 -12.92 23.57 4.62
CA PRO A 33 -12.12 23.35 5.82
C PRO A 33 -11.77 21.87 6.02
N GLU A 34 -10.58 21.64 6.56
CA GLU A 34 -10.09 20.28 6.89
C GLU A 34 -11.04 19.49 7.79
N ARG A 35 -11.63 20.14 8.80
CA ARG A 35 -12.62 19.52 9.70
C ARG A 35 -13.82 18.94 8.96
N LEU A 36 -14.22 19.52 7.82
CA LEU A 36 -15.32 19.00 7.00
C LEU A 36 -14.83 17.83 6.14
N LEU A 37 -13.67 17.97 5.51
CA LEU A 37 -13.08 16.96 4.62
C LEU A 37 -12.75 15.67 5.37
N LEU A 38 -12.13 15.76 6.54
CA LEU A 38 -11.71 14.59 7.34
C LEU A 38 -12.75 14.16 8.39
N GLY A 39 -13.79 14.98 8.63
CA GLY A 39 -14.88 14.66 9.56
C GLY A 39 -16.12 14.11 8.85
N PRO A 40 -17.21 14.90 8.71
CA PRO A 40 -18.49 14.41 8.20
C PRO A 40 -18.42 13.91 6.76
N LEU A 41 -17.64 14.55 5.87
CA LEU A 41 -17.55 14.10 4.48
C LEU A 41 -16.81 12.75 4.37
N ALA A 42 -15.72 12.58 5.10
CA ALA A 42 -15.01 11.31 5.17
C ALA A 42 -15.89 10.21 5.79
N SER A 43 -16.68 10.54 6.81
CA SER A 43 -17.61 9.62 7.47
C SER A 43 -18.71 9.17 6.51
N TRP A 44 -19.30 10.10 5.76
CA TRP A 44 -20.31 9.81 4.75
C TRP A 44 -19.74 8.98 3.60
N ALA A 45 -18.57 9.36 3.06
CA ALA A 45 -17.88 8.57 2.05
C ALA A 45 -17.57 7.15 2.56
N GLY A 46 -17.14 7.02 3.82
CA GLY A 46 -16.85 5.74 4.44
C GLY A 46 -18.09 4.85 4.61
N LEU A 47 -19.24 5.44 4.93
CA LEU A 47 -20.52 4.72 4.98
C LEU A 47 -20.90 4.19 3.60
N LEU A 48 -20.81 5.01 2.55
CA LEU A 48 -21.10 4.59 1.17
C LEU A 48 -20.17 3.47 0.71
N LEU A 49 -18.87 3.59 1.01
CA LEU A 49 -17.89 2.56 0.68
C LEU A 49 -18.18 1.26 1.44
N HIS A 50 -18.47 1.35 2.73
CA HIS A 50 -18.88 0.19 3.52
C HIS A 50 -20.15 -0.47 2.96
N ALA A 51 -21.16 0.31 2.58
CA ALA A 51 -22.36 -0.22 1.94
C ALA A 51 -22.04 -0.95 0.62
N ALA A 52 -21.11 -0.41 -0.17
CA ALA A 52 -20.73 -0.98 -1.46
C ALA A 52 -19.84 -2.24 -1.36
N MET A 53 -18.92 -2.31 -0.37
CA MET A 53 -17.89 -3.36 -0.32
C MET A 53 -17.79 -4.11 1.01
N GLY A 54 -18.52 -3.71 2.05
CA GLY A 54 -18.40 -4.23 3.41
C GLY A 54 -18.68 -5.73 3.51
N LYS A 55 -19.69 -6.22 2.77
CA LYS A 55 -19.95 -7.67 2.65
C LYS A 55 -18.73 -8.42 2.12
N ARG A 56 -18.15 -7.96 1.01
CA ARG A 56 -16.97 -8.58 0.40
C ARG A 56 -15.76 -8.52 1.33
N CYS A 57 -15.56 -7.40 2.01
CA CYS A 57 -14.48 -7.24 2.98
C CYS A 57 -14.61 -8.24 4.13
N ARG A 58 -15.79 -8.32 4.77
CA ARG A 58 -16.07 -9.30 5.82
C ARG A 58 -15.87 -10.73 5.35
N ASP A 59 -16.41 -11.10 4.19
CA ASP A 59 -16.31 -12.46 3.66
C ASP A 59 -14.83 -12.84 3.39
N GLN A 60 -14.01 -11.88 2.93
CA GLN A 60 -12.57 -12.10 2.75
C GLN A 60 -11.82 -12.22 4.09
N LEU A 61 -12.19 -11.43 5.11
CA LEU A 61 -11.59 -11.52 6.45
C LEU A 61 -11.83 -12.89 7.07
N LEU A 62 -13.08 -13.36 7.08
CA LEU A 62 -13.43 -14.68 7.62
C LEU A 62 -12.73 -15.82 6.88
N ALA A 63 -12.58 -15.68 5.56
CA ALA A 63 -11.89 -16.68 4.77
C ALA A 63 -10.37 -16.65 4.97
N SER A 64 -9.76 -15.49 5.23
CA SER A 64 -8.31 -15.37 5.47
C SER A 64 -7.89 -15.65 6.91
N PHE A 65 -8.80 -15.54 7.89
CA PHE A 65 -8.50 -15.76 9.30
C PHE A 65 -9.46 -16.80 9.90
N PRO A 66 -9.16 -18.11 9.73
CA PRO A 66 -9.95 -19.18 10.35
C PRO A 66 -9.97 -18.99 11.87
N GLY A 67 -11.16 -18.78 12.45
CA GLY A 67 -11.35 -18.49 13.88
C GLY A 67 -11.69 -17.03 14.21
N MET A 68 -11.71 -16.13 13.22
CA MET A 68 -12.24 -14.78 13.42
C MET A 68 -13.77 -14.82 13.62
N GLU A 69 -14.24 -14.11 14.64
CA GLU A 69 -15.67 -13.95 14.94
C GLU A 69 -16.35 -13.01 13.92
N GLU A 70 -17.62 -13.28 13.61
CA GLU A 70 -18.32 -12.55 12.53
C GLU A 70 -18.57 -11.07 12.87
N GLY A 71 -18.89 -10.78 14.13
CA GLY A 71 -18.98 -9.43 14.69
C GLY A 71 -17.68 -8.65 14.51
N GLU A 72 -16.54 -9.26 14.82
CA GLU A 72 -15.22 -8.69 14.61
C GLU A 72 -14.95 -8.42 13.11
N ALA A 73 -15.23 -9.38 12.24
CA ALA A 73 -15.07 -9.17 10.79
C ALA A 73 -15.96 -8.04 10.27
N ARG A 74 -17.20 -7.90 10.78
CA ARG A 74 -18.10 -6.77 10.46
C ARG A 74 -17.57 -5.44 11.00
N ARG A 75 -16.98 -5.42 12.20
CA ARG A 75 -16.36 -4.24 12.79
C ARG A 75 -15.18 -3.78 11.94
N ILE A 76 -14.25 -4.67 11.60
CA ILE A 76 -13.10 -4.35 10.73
C ILE A 76 -13.59 -3.88 9.35
N ALA A 77 -14.58 -4.52 8.75
CA ALA A 77 -15.13 -4.09 7.45
C ALA A 77 -15.74 -2.68 7.48
N ARG A 78 -16.29 -2.23 8.62
CA ARG A 78 -16.72 -0.84 8.83
C ARG A 78 -15.53 0.11 8.94
N GLU A 79 -14.49 -0.27 9.69
CA GLU A 79 -13.26 0.52 9.80
C GLU A 79 -12.51 0.65 8.47
N VAL A 80 -12.51 -0.39 7.65
CA VAL A 80 -11.99 -0.32 6.27
C VAL A 80 -12.76 0.74 5.48
N GLY A 81 -14.10 0.73 5.54
CA GLY A 81 -14.92 1.77 4.92
C GLY A 81 -14.53 3.18 5.40
N ARG A 82 -14.43 3.38 6.72
CA ARG A 82 -14.02 4.66 7.34
C ARG A 82 -12.63 5.09 6.87
N ASN A 83 -11.66 4.19 6.84
CA ASN A 83 -10.30 4.48 6.40
C ASN A 83 -10.27 4.91 4.92
N PHE A 84 -10.94 4.16 4.04
CA PHE A 84 -11.02 4.52 2.62
C PHE A 84 -11.82 5.82 2.39
N GLY A 85 -12.80 6.12 3.25
CA GLY A 85 -13.57 7.37 3.21
C GLY A 85 -12.72 8.62 3.45
N ARG A 86 -11.62 8.51 4.20
CA ARG A 86 -10.67 9.63 4.47
C ARG A 86 -9.73 9.93 3.29
N LEU A 87 -9.41 8.93 2.46
CA LEU A 87 -8.43 9.04 1.36
C LEU A 87 -8.66 10.27 0.46
N PRO A 88 -9.88 10.57 -0.04
CA PRO A 88 -10.08 11.71 -0.93
C PRO A 88 -9.80 13.05 -0.24
N GLY A 89 -10.23 13.22 1.01
CA GLY A 89 -9.99 14.43 1.79
C GLY A 89 -8.50 14.64 2.04
N GLU A 90 -7.78 13.57 2.35
CA GLU A 90 -6.33 13.57 2.53
C GLU A 90 -5.59 13.97 1.25
N LEU A 91 -5.99 13.42 0.10
CA LEU A 91 -5.40 13.79 -1.19
C LEU A 91 -5.68 15.25 -1.56
N VAL A 92 -6.87 15.76 -1.26
CA VAL A 92 -7.21 17.18 -1.45
C VAL A 92 -6.33 18.06 -0.56
N LEU A 93 -6.16 17.70 0.71
CA LEU A 93 -5.35 18.46 1.66
C LEU A 93 -3.87 18.39 1.32
N ALA A 94 -3.34 17.21 0.97
CA ALA A 94 -1.97 17.04 0.50
C ALA A 94 -1.72 17.85 -0.78
N ARG A 95 -2.68 17.85 -1.73
CA ARG A 95 -2.59 18.69 -2.93
C ARG A 95 -2.58 20.18 -2.60
N ARG A 96 -3.38 20.63 -1.63
CA ARG A 96 -3.51 22.06 -1.26
C ARG A 96 -2.32 22.58 -0.46
N ARG A 97 -1.82 21.77 0.47
CA ARG A 97 -0.83 22.18 1.47
C ARG A 97 0.58 21.61 1.20
N GLY A 98 0.70 20.69 0.25
CA GLY A 98 1.96 20.08 -0.13
C GLY A 98 2.64 19.38 1.04
N TRP A 99 3.96 19.56 1.14
CA TRP A 99 4.81 18.96 2.17
C TRP A 99 4.33 19.27 3.60
N THR A 100 3.84 20.47 3.86
CA THR A 100 3.40 20.87 5.22
C THR A 100 2.26 20.01 5.78
N PHE A 101 1.45 19.39 4.92
CA PHE A 101 0.44 18.43 5.35
C PHE A 101 1.05 17.12 5.82
N LEU A 102 2.06 16.64 5.09
CA LEU A 102 2.79 15.39 5.36
C LEU A 102 3.68 15.55 6.59
N GLU A 103 4.48 16.61 6.65
CA GLU A 103 5.41 16.88 7.76
C GLU A 103 4.73 16.87 9.13
N LYS A 104 3.50 17.39 9.24
CA LYS A 104 2.75 17.41 10.50
C LYS A 104 2.14 16.06 10.90
N ARG A 105 2.13 15.08 10.01
CA ARG A 105 1.36 13.83 10.16
C ARG A 105 2.17 12.57 9.94
N MET A 106 3.33 12.67 9.30
CA MET A 106 4.19 11.54 9.01
C MET A 106 5.11 11.30 10.20
N GLU A 107 5.04 10.09 10.71
CA GLU A 107 5.91 9.54 11.73
C GLU A 107 6.75 8.42 11.12
N THR A 108 7.93 8.25 11.68
CA THR A 108 8.89 7.20 11.30
C THR A 108 9.38 6.53 12.56
N ASP A 109 9.81 5.28 12.45
CA ASP A 109 10.47 4.53 13.51
C ASP A 109 11.77 3.91 12.98
N ASP A 110 12.42 3.10 13.80
CA ASP A 110 13.70 2.43 13.48
C ASP A 110 13.60 1.51 12.25
N SER A 111 12.39 1.21 11.76
CA SER A 111 12.25 0.45 10.52
C SER A 111 12.81 1.17 9.28
N LEU A 112 13.04 2.49 9.35
CA LEU A 112 13.75 3.22 8.29
C LEU A 112 15.12 2.61 7.99
N GLU A 113 15.79 2.00 8.97
CA GLU A 113 17.07 1.34 8.78
C GLU A 113 17.03 0.25 7.70
N HIS A 114 15.89 -0.43 7.53
CA HIS A 114 15.72 -1.42 6.46
C HIS A 114 15.75 -0.79 5.06
N MET A 115 15.19 0.40 4.91
CA MET A 115 15.25 1.15 3.66
C MET A 115 16.64 1.73 3.43
N GLU A 116 17.30 2.26 4.47
CA GLU A 116 18.68 2.76 4.38
C GLU A 116 19.67 1.66 3.98
N ALA A 117 19.57 0.48 4.59
CA ALA A 117 20.39 -0.68 4.23
C ALA A 117 20.18 -1.12 2.77
N ALA A 118 18.96 -1.04 2.26
CA ALA A 118 18.66 -1.35 0.87
C ALA A 118 19.21 -0.31 -0.11
N ARG A 119 19.10 0.98 0.25
CA ARG A 119 19.61 2.10 -0.54
C ARG A 119 21.14 2.08 -0.64
N ALA A 120 21.83 1.74 0.46
CA ALA A 120 23.29 1.66 0.51
C ALA A 120 23.90 0.68 -0.50
N ALA A 121 23.14 -0.30 -0.99
CA ALA A 121 23.60 -1.22 -2.03
C ALA A 121 23.82 -0.55 -3.40
N GLY A 122 23.25 0.64 -3.64
CA GLY A 122 23.48 1.43 -4.85
C GLY A 122 22.94 0.82 -6.15
N ARG A 123 21.95 -0.08 -6.05
CA ARG A 123 21.33 -0.80 -7.21
C ARG A 123 19.89 -0.35 -7.49
N GLY A 124 19.46 0.71 -6.83
CA GLY A 124 18.05 1.08 -6.70
C GLY A 124 17.33 0.15 -5.72
N VAL A 125 16.09 0.49 -5.40
CA VAL A 125 15.28 -0.27 -4.44
C VAL A 125 13.89 -0.49 -5.01
N ILE A 126 13.38 -1.71 -4.90
CA ILE A 126 11.99 -2.01 -5.23
C ILE A 126 11.19 -2.00 -3.92
N VAL A 127 10.34 -1.00 -3.73
CA VAL A 127 9.45 -0.94 -2.56
C VAL A 127 8.18 -1.70 -2.89
N ILE A 128 7.94 -2.79 -2.17
CA ILE A 128 6.72 -3.60 -2.26
C ILE A 128 5.73 -3.05 -1.25
N SER A 129 4.60 -2.55 -1.72
CA SER A 129 3.52 -2.08 -0.85
C SER A 129 2.23 -2.85 -1.11
N ALA A 130 1.15 -2.43 -0.48
CA ALA A 130 -0.19 -2.93 -0.72
C ALA A 130 -1.18 -1.77 -0.68
N HIS A 131 -2.44 -2.03 -1.05
CA HIS A 131 -3.53 -1.06 -0.91
C HIS A 131 -3.95 -0.90 0.56
N ILE A 132 -3.00 -0.52 1.42
CA ILE A 132 -3.13 -0.34 2.86
C ILE A 132 -2.83 1.12 3.20
N GLY A 133 -3.62 1.69 4.11
CA GLY A 133 -3.52 3.11 4.48
C GLY A 133 -3.65 4.02 3.28
N ASN A 134 -2.79 5.04 3.20
CA ASN A 134 -2.76 5.98 2.07
C ASN A 134 -1.42 5.89 1.31
N TRP A 135 -1.30 4.88 0.44
CA TRP A 135 -0.09 4.61 -0.34
C TRP A 135 0.33 5.78 -1.25
N GLU A 136 -0.61 6.64 -1.69
CA GLU A 136 -0.27 7.84 -2.47
C GLU A 136 0.50 8.84 -1.60
N LEU A 137 0.11 9.05 -0.34
CA LEU A 137 0.86 9.90 0.58
C LEU A 137 2.21 9.28 0.96
N MET A 138 2.30 7.94 1.03
CA MET A 138 3.58 7.25 1.23
C MET A 138 4.56 7.55 0.09
N ALA A 139 4.09 7.47 -1.16
CA ALA A 139 4.91 7.78 -2.32
C ALA A 139 5.33 9.26 -2.35
N TRP A 140 4.44 10.18 -1.97
CA TRP A 140 4.76 11.60 -1.84
C TRP A 140 5.81 11.85 -0.75
N TRP A 141 5.66 11.18 0.40
CA TRP A 141 6.62 11.26 1.48
C TRP A 141 7.99 10.75 1.02
N GLY A 142 8.04 9.57 0.41
CA GLY A 142 9.28 8.95 -0.06
C GLY A 142 9.99 9.80 -1.12
N ALA A 143 9.27 10.38 -2.07
CA ALA A 143 9.84 11.22 -3.12
C ALA A 143 10.47 12.53 -2.61
N ARG A 144 10.11 12.96 -1.39
CA ARG A 144 10.68 14.15 -0.76
C ARG A 144 11.72 13.83 0.31
N HIS A 145 11.53 12.71 1.01
CA HIS A 145 12.40 12.23 2.08
C HIS A 145 13.72 11.65 1.53
N TYR A 146 13.65 10.93 0.41
CA TYR A 146 14.81 10.34 -0.25
C TYR A 146 15.30 11.20 -1.42
N PRO A 147 16.62 11.35 -1.62
CA PRO A 147 17.18 12.07 -2.75
C PRO A 147 17.06 11.33 -4.09
N GLU A 148 16.90 10.01 -4.08
CA GLU A 148 16.79 9.19 -5.28
C GLU A 148 15.46 9.42 -6.01
N PRO A 149 15.44 9.36 -7.36
CA PRO A 149 14.21 9.51 -8.12
C PRO A 149 13.23 8.38 -7.78
N LEU A 150 11.99 8.75 -7.45
CA LEU A 150 10.92 7.80 -7.13
C LEU A 150 9.99 7.62 -8.34
N ALA A 151 9.78 6.38 -8.75
CA ALA A 151 8.78 5.99 -9.73
C ALA A 151 7.76 5.02 -9.10
N VAL A 152 6.49 5.11 -9.53
CA VAL A 152 5.46 4.13 -9.22
C VAL A 152 4.96 3.43 -10.47
N VAL A 153 4.70 2.13 -10.36
CA VAL A 153 4.12 1.34 -11.44
C VAL A 153 2.60 1.33 -11.31
N GLY A 154 1.90 1.79 -12.34
CA GLY A 154 0.44 1.87 -12.32
C GLY A 154 -0.18 1.57 -13.68
N LYS A 155 -1.36 0.95 -13.67
CA LYS A 155 -2.14 0.76 -14.91
C LYS A 155 -2.78 2.08 -15.33
N ARG A 156 -2.75 2.37 -16.63
CA ARG A 156 -3.50 3.50 -17.21
C ARG A 156 -4.99 3.41 -16.90
N ILE A 157 -5.54 4.47 -16.34
CA ILE A 157 -6.99 4.59 -16.12
C ILE A 157 -7.67 4.78 -17.48
N ARG A 158 -8.69 3.96 -17.76
CA ARG A 158 -9.41 3.94 -19.06
C ARG A 158 -10.02 5.30 -19.44
N ASN A 159 -10.42 6.11 -18.46
CA ASN A 159 -10.86 7.48 -18.69
C ASN A 159 -9.63 8.41 -18.74
N PRO A 160 -9.30 9.03 -19.90
CA PRO A 160 -8.11 9.86 -20.05
C PRO A 160 -8.10 11.09 -19.12
N GLY A 161 -9.26 11.66 -18.81
CA GLY A 161 -9.36 12.83 -17.92
C GLY A 161 -9.04 12.48 -16.47
N LEU A 162 -9.52 11.32 -15.99
CA LEU A 162 -9.18 10.80 -14.67
C LEU A 162 -7.71 10.34 -14.61
N ASN A 163 -7.22 9.69 -15.68
CA ASN A 163 -5.82 9.28 -15.78
C ASN A 163 -4.87 10.49 -15.66
N ARG A 164 -5.17 11.58 -16.36
CA ARG A 164 -4.40 12.83 -16.22
C ARG A 164 -4.45 13.34 -14.80
N LEU A 165 -5.63 13.40 -14.18
CA LEU A 165 -5.79 13.91 -12.82
C LEU A 165 -4.94 13.16 -11.79
N VAL A 166 -4.96 11.83 -11.83
CA VAL A 166 -4.15 10.99 -10.92
C VAL A 166 -2.66 11.15 -11.20
N ASN A 167 -2.25 11.15 -12.46
CA ASN A 167 -0.85 11.30 -12.82
C ASN A 167 -0.31 12.71 -12.50
N ASP A 168 -1.13 13.74 -12.64
CA ASP A 168 -0.76 15.12 -12.28
C ASP A 168 -0.62 15.27 -10.76
N LEU A 169 -1.41 14.54 -9.98
CA LEU A 169 -1.23 14.47 -8.53
C LEU A 169 0.12 13.82 -8.19
N ARG A 170 0.43 12.65 -8.75
CA ARG A 170 1.71 11.96 -8.53
C ARG A 170 2.92 12.80 -8.94
N ARG A 171 2.88 13.41 -10.13
CA ARG A 171 3.95 14.29 -10.64
C ARG A 171 4.19 15.51 -9.75
N ARG A 172 3.14 16.09 -9.16
CA ARG A 172 3.28 17.19 -8.19
C ARG A 172 4.03 16.78 -6.93
N GLY A 173 3.92 15.51 -6.54
CA GLY A 173 4.70 14.92 -5.46
C GLY A 173 6.14 14.55 -5.86
N GLY A 174 6.60 14.89 -7.07
CA GLY A 174 7.93 14.49 -7.56
C GLY A 174 8.02 13.06 -8.08
N ILE A 175 6.87 12.39 -8.29
CA ILE A 175 6.82 10.96 -8.61
C ILE A 175 6.73 10.75 -10.13
N GLU A 176 7.63 9.93 -10.68
CA GLU A 176 7.48 9.40 -12.03
C GLU A 176 6.39 8.31 -12.07
N VAL A 177 5.54 8.34 -13.09
CA VAL A 177 4.57 7.25 -13.33
C VAL A 177 5.04 6.41 -14.50
N ILE A 178 5.32 5.13 -14.22
CA ILE A 178 5.61 4.12 -15.22
C ILE A 178 4.33 3.33 -15.49
N ASP A 179 3.91 3.27 -16.77
CA ASP A 179 2.74 2.48 -17.12
C ASP A 179 3.11 1.01 -16.95
N ARG A 180 2.26 0.25 -16.26
CA ARG A 180 2.50 -1.18 -16.04
C ARG A 180 2.67 -1.94 -17.35
N ASP A 181 1.99 -1.50 -18.40
CA ASP A 181 2.02 -2.15 -19.71
C ASP A 181 3.20 -1.62 -20.58
N ASP A 182 4.05 -0.72 -20.05
CA ASP A 182 5.28 -0.31 -20.72
C ASP A 182 6.32 -1.45 -20.75
N PRO A 183 7.27 -1.43 -21.72
CA PRO A 183 8.35 -2.39 -21.77
C PRO A 183 9.15 -2.46 -20.44
N PRO A 184 9.44 -3.67 -19.89
CA PRO A 184 10.14 -3.84 -18.60
C PRO A 184 11.47 -3.08 -18.49
N ARG A 185 12.15 -2.87 -19.63
CA ARG A 185 13.36 -2.03 -19.74
C ARG A 185 13.21 -0.64 -19.13
N ARG A 186 12.00 -0.06 -19.08
CA ARG A 186 11.78 1.26 -18.46
C ARG A 186 12.00 1.20 -16.95
N MET A 187 11.45 0.18 -16.29
CA MET A 187 11.66 -0.08 -14.86
C MET A 187 13.11 -0.45 -14.57
N LEU A 188 13.72 -1.30 -15.41
CA LEU A 188 15.14 -1.66 -15.25
C LEU A 188 16.09 -0.46 -15.38
N ARG A 189 15.82 0.46 -16.31
CA ARG A 189 16.60 1.70 -16.45
C ARG A 189 16.44 2.63 -15.25
N HIS A 190 15.25 2.68 -14.65
CA HIS A 190 15.01 3.45 -13.43
C HIS A 190 15.86 2.91 -12.27
N LEU A 191 15.82 1.59 -12.05
CA LEU A 191 16.61 0.91 -11.03
C LEU A 191 18.12 1.06 -11.26
N ALA A 192 18.58 0.95 -12.52
CA ALA A 192 19.98 1.13 -12.87
C ALA A 192 20.55 2.53 -12.57
N ARG A 193 19.69 3.53 -12.32
CA ARG A 193 20.07 4.89 -11.88
C ARG A 193 19.91 5.07 -10.37
N SER A 194 19.91 3.97 -9.62
CA SER A 194 19.66 3.92 -8.19
C SER A 194 18.29 4.45 -7.75
N GLY A 195 17.30 4.46 -8.66
CA GLY A 195 15.96 4.95 -8.34
C GLY A 195 15.18 4.03 -7.40
N ILE A 196 14.18 4.61 -6.73
CA ILE A 196 13.19 3.90 -5.90
C ILE A 196 11.99 3.57 -6.78
N LEU A 197 11.61 2.29 -6.85
CA LEU A 197 10.47 1.82 -7.64
C LEU A 197 9.38 1.25 -6.72
N GLY A 198 8.27 1.97 -6.58
CA GLY A 198 7.09 1.53 -5.82
C GLY A 198 6.18 0.63 -6.65
N ILE A 199 5.85 -0.55 -6.13
CA ILE A 199 4.93 -1.53 -6.76
C ILE A 199 3.92 -2.03 -5.72
N LEU A 200 2.65 -2.10 -6.11
CA LEU A 200 1.57 -2.73 -5.33
C LEU A 200 1.14 -4.03 -6.04
N PRO A 201 1.70 -5.20 -5.68
CA PRO A 201 1.43 -6.47 -6.33
C PRO A 201 0.30 -7.29 -5.65
N ASP A 202 -0.44 -6.69 -4.73
CA ASP A 202 -1.45 -7.33 -3.86
C ASP A 202 -2.80 -7.61 -4.56
N GLN A 203 -2.90 -7.37 -5.87
CA GLN A 203 -4.09 -7.64 -6.66
C GLN A 203 -3.85 -8.72 -7.71
N ASP A 204 -4.82 -9.62 -7.85
CA ASP A 204 -4.89 -10.55 -8.97
C ASP A 204 -5.17 -9.78 -10.26
N VAL A 205 -4.26 -9.92 -11.23
CA VAL A 205 -4.32 -9.26 -12.52
C VAL A 205 -4.16 -10.30 -13.61
N ASP A 206 -5.26 -10.59 -14.30
CA ASP A 206 -5.34 -11.60 -15.36
C ASP A 206 -4.34 -11.44 -16.51
N VAL A 207 -3.79 -10.26 -16.75
CA VAL A 207 -2.84 -10.05 -17.85
C VAL A 207 -1.38 -10.22 -17.45
N LEU A 208 -1.10 -10.34 -16.15
CA LEU A 208 0.27 -10.51 -15.66
C LEU A 208 0.59 -12.00 -15.47
N ALA A 209 1.85 -12.34 -15.75
CA ALA A 209 2.41 -13.60 -15.33
C ALA A 209 2.48 -13.65 -13.80
N GLY A 210 2.21 -14.81 -13.24
CA GLY A 210 2.11 -15.02 -11.81
C GLY A 210 2.08 -16.50 -11.48
N GLU A 211 2.20 -16.79 -10.20
CA GLU A 211 2.17 -18.13 -9.64
C GLU A 211 1.17 -18.17 -8.49
N PHE A 212 0.61 -19.36 -8.20
CA PHE A 212 -0.20 -19.53 -7.00
C PHE A 212 0.71 -19.70 -5.80
N LEU A 213 0.68 -18.71 -4.91
CA LEU A 213 1.43 -18.71 -3.66
C LEU A 213 0.46 -18.74 -2.47
N GLU A 214 0.94 -19.23 -1.34
CA GLU A 214 0.15 -19.19 -0.11
C GLU A 214 0.10 -17.76 0.44
N PHE A 215 -1.13 -17.30 0.68
CA PHE A 215 -1.46 -15.99 1.25
C PHE A 215 -2.62 -16.18 2.24
N PHE A 216 -2.33 -15.98 3.53
CA PHE A 216 -3.28 -16.29 4.61
C PHE A 216 -3.78 -17.74 4.60
N GLY A 217 -2.87 -18.71 4.47
CA GLY A 217 -3.20 -20.15 4.43
C GLY A 217 -4.00 -20.57 3.20
N ARG A 218 -4.16 -19.65 2.23
CA ARG A 218 -4.97 -19.85 1.04
C ARG A 218 -4.16 -19.51 -0.18
N PRO A 219 -4.40 -20.22 -1.27
CA PRO A 219 -3.66 -19.93 -2.47
C PRO A 219 -4.21 -18.69 -3.17
N ALA A 220 -3.31 -17.79 -3.55
CA ALA A 220 -3.60 -16.57 -4.27
C ALA A 220 -2.71 -16.50 -5.51
N TYR A 221 -3.28 -16.07 -6.64
CA TYR A 221 -2.47 -15.82 -7.84
C TYR A 221 -1.68 -14.52 -7.64
N THR A 222 -0.37 -14.66 -7.54
CA THR A 222 0.55 -13.58 -7.19
C THR A 222 1.46 -13.25 -8.37
N SER A 223 1.54 -11.97 -8.73
CA SER A 223 2.41 -11.51 -9.81
C SER A 223 3.89 -11.76 -9.48
N THR A 224 4.62 -12.40 -10.40
CA THR A 224 6.07 -12.63 -10.28
C THR A 224 6.91 -11.46 -10.78
N GLY A 225 6.26 -10.41 -11.31
CA GLY A 225 6.93 -9.22 -11.87
C GLY A 225 7.95 -8.56 -10.96
N PRO A 226 7.63 -8.27 -9.68
CA PRO A 226 8.60 -7.65 -8.76
C PRO A 226 9.84 -8.52 -8.53
N ALA A 227 9.65 -9.83 -8.35
CA ALA A 227 10.76 -10.78 -8.18
C ALA A 227 11.63 -10.85 -9.45
N ALA A 228 11.01 -10.88 -10.64
CA ALA A 228 11.73 -10.87 -11.91
C ALA A 228 12.54 -9.57 -12.10
N LEU A 229 12.00 -8.42 -11.70
CA LEU A 229 12.72 -7.15 -11.73
C LEU A 229 13.92 -7.17 -10.78
N SER A 230 13.73 -7.63 -9.55
CA SER A 230 14.81 -7.76 -8.55
C SER A 230 15.94 -8.66 -9.05
N LEU A 231 15.62 -9.84 -9.59
CA LEU A 231 16.61 -10.76 -10.17
C LEU A 231 17.37 -10.15 -11.35
N ALA A 232 16.68 -9.38 -12.20
CA ALA A 232 17.28 -8.78 -13.39
C ALA A 232 18.15 -7.55 -13.10
N SER A 233 17.77 -6.70 -12.15
CA SER A 233 18.52 -5.49 -11.79
C SER A 233 19.52 -5.71 -10.66
N GLY A 234 19.34 -6.74 -9.85
CA GLY A 234 20.05 -6.91 -8.59
C GLY A 234 19.57 -5.98 -7.46
N ALA A 235 18.46 -5.25 -7.67
CA ALA A 235 17.89 -4.35 -6.66
C ALA A 235 17.20 -5.16 -5.54
N PRO A 236 17.44 -4.84 -4.26
CA PRO A 236 16.69 -5.43 -3.15
C PRO A 236 15.21 -5.04 -3.22
N MET A 237 14.36 -5.93 -2.70
CA MET A 237 12.94 -5.66 -2.46
C MET A 237 12.73 -5.36 -0.98
N VAL A 238 12.06 -4.26 -0.67
CA VAL A 238 11.75 -3.84 0.71
C VAL A 238 10.23 -3.70 0.84
N PRO A 239 9.57 -4.50 1.70
CA PRO A 239 8.17 -4.25 2.02
C PRO A 239 8.04 -2.92 2.77
N GLY A 240 7.13 -2.05 2.34
CA GLY A 240 6.92 -0.73 2.93
C GLY A 240 5.46 -0.33 2.90
N PHE A 241 4.96 0.20 4.03
CA PHE A 241 3.56 0.53 4.20
C PHE A 241 3.38 1.86 4.94
N LEU A 242 2.23 2.49 4.71
CA LEU A 242 1.79 3.64 5.48
C LEU A 242 0.63 3.23 6.38
N LEU A 243 0.87 3.17 7.68
CA LEU A 243 -0.11 2.73 8.67
C LEU A 243 -0.76 3.95 9.31
N ARG A 244 -2.10 3.99 9.37
CA ARG A 244 -2.80 5.07 10.05
C ARG A 244 -2.72 4.90 11.56
N ARG A 245 -2.43 5.99 12.28
CA ARG A 245 -2.47 6.10 13.75
C ARG A 245 -3.23 7.36 14.13
N GLY A 246 -4.54 7.22 14.34
CA GLY A 246 -5.45 8.37 14.51
C GLY A 246 -5.38 9.33 13.32
N GLU A 247 -4.96 10.56 13.58
CA GLU A 247 -4.78 11.63 12.58
C GLU A 247 -3.38 11.67 11.93
N LYS A 248 -2.48 10.79 12.38
CA LYS A 248 -1.11 10.63 11.88
C LYS A 248 -0.96 9.34 11.07
N PHE A 249 0.22 9.20 10.47
CA PHE A 249 0.62 8.07 9.66
C PHE A 249 2.03 7.63 10.04
N LEU A 250 2.20 6.36 10.35
CA LEU A 250 3.52 5.75 10.53
C LEU A 250 3.97 5.14 9.20
N VAL A 251 5.12 5.59 8.70
CA VAL A 251 5.84 4.90 7.63
C VAL A 251 6.59 3.73 8.26
N ARG A 252 6.33 2.51 7.78
CA ARG A 252 7.00 1.32 8.28
C ARG A 252 7.55 0.47 7.14
N PHE A 253 8.83 0.11 7.25
CA PHE A 253 9.48 -0.85 6.36
C PHE A 253 9.69 -2.19 7.07
N ALA A 254 9.86 -3.25 6.30
CA ALA A 254 10.26 -4.57 6.80
C ALA A 254 11.62 -4.96 6.22
N PRO A 255 12.31 -5.98 6.79
CA PRO A 255 13.60 -6.42 6.28
C PRO A 255 13.57 -6.70 4.77
N GLN A 256 14.64 -6.28 4.09
CA GLN A 256 14.77 -6.48 2.66
C GLN A 256 14.94 -7.96 2.29
N SER A 257 14.48 -8.34 1.10
CA SER A 257 14.88 -9.57 0.44
C SER A 257 15.75 -9.24 -0.77
N SER A 258 16.95 -9.82 -0.82
CA SER A 258 17.89 -9.67 -1.94
C SER A 258 17.85 -10.89 -2.86
N PRO A 259 18.12 -10.72 -4.16
CA PRO A 259 18.22 -11.86 -5.06
C PRO A 259 19.41 -12.77 -4.68
N PRO A 260 19.27 -14.11 -4.81
CA PRO A 260 20.32 -15.07 -4.46
C PRO A 260 21.66 -14.75 -5.13
N GLY A 261 22.78 -14.92 -4.41
CA GLY A 261 24.13 -14.65 -4.91
C GLY A 261 24.55 -13.17 -4.91
N THR A 262 23.73 -12.30 -4.33
CA THR A 262 24.05 -10.89 -4.11
C THR A 262 24.51 -10.70 -2.67
N ALA A 263 25.82 -10.49 -2.45
CA ALA A 263 26.29 -10.14 -1.12
C ALA A 263 25.72 -8.77 -0.70
N PRO A 264 25.35 -8.56 0.58
CA PRO A 264 24.87 -7.27 1.08
C PRO A 264 25.85 -6.12 0.82
N ASN A 265 27.16 -6.42 0.79
CA ASN A 265 28.24 -5.46 0.61
C ASN A 265 28.92 -5.62 -0.75
N GLY A 266 28.26 -5.18 -1.85
CA GLY A 266 28.89 -4.74 -3.11
C GLY A 266 29.77 -5.70 -3.91
N ARG A 267 30.24 -6.82 -3.35
CA ARG A 267 31.07 -7.81 -4.03
C ARG A 267 30.14 -8.87 -4.60
N ARG A 268 30.14 -9.05 -5.93
CA ARG A 268 29.66 -10.30 -6.53
C ARG A 268 30.45 -11.42 -5.86
N SER A 269 29.79 -12.32 -5.14
CA SER A 269 30.44 -13.56 -4.75
C SER A 269 30.81 -14.29 -6.04
N SER A 270 32.10 -14.52 -6.26
CA SER A 270 32.65 -15.26 -7.40
C SER A 270 32.34 -16.76 -7.35
N ALA A 271 31.28 -17.18 -6.65
CA ALA A 271 30.79 -18.54 -6.67
C ALA A 271 30.09 -18.80 -8.01
N SER A 272 30.83 -19.38 -8.96
CA SER A 272 30.28 -20.00 -10.16
C SER A 272 29.14 -20.96 -9.78
N PRO A 273 27.89 -20.73 -10.21
CA PRO A 273 26.85 -21.74 -10.06
C PRO A 273 27.19 -22.87 -11.04
N GLY A 274 27.35 -24.08 -10.49
CA GLY A 274 27.42 -25.30 -11.29
C GLY A 274 26.31 -25.32 -12.33
N ARG A 275 26.67 -25.54 -13.60
CA ARG A 275 25.75 -25.57 -14.72
C ARG A 275 24.80 -26.76 -14.57
N GLY A 276 23.59 -26.49 -14.11
CA GLY A 276 22.44 -27.39 -14.21
C GLY A 276 21.16 -26.56 -14.32
N PRO A 277 20.29 -26.78 -15.32
CA PRO A 277 19.00 -26.10 -15.35
C PRO A 277 18.15 -26.55 -14.14
N PRO A 278 17.35 -25.65 -13.54
CA PRO A 278 16.50 -26.01 -12.41
C PRO A 278 15.47 -27.08 -12.82
N PRO A 279 15.04 -27.95 -11.87
CA PRO A 279 14.31 -29.20 -12.15
C PRO A 279 12.95 -29.03 -12.84
N TRP A 280 12.39 -27.81 -12.88
CA TRP A 280 11.13 -27.52 -13.57
C TRP A 280 11.26 -27.32 -15.09
N ARG A 281 12.49 -27.38 -15.65
CA ARG A 281 12.75 -27.28 -17.10
C ARG A 281 12.74 -28.65 -17.82
N ARG A 282 11.90 -29.60 -17.38
CA ARG A 282 11.56 -30.82 -18.12
C ARG A 282 10.04 -30.97 -18.23
N ARG A 283 9.42 -30.14 -19.06
CA ARG A 283 8.21 -30.54 -19.79
C ARG A 283 8.39 -30.19 -21.25
N SER A 284 8.51 -31.24 -22.06
CA SER A 284 8.58 -31.21 -23.51
C SER A 284 7.38 -30.45 -24.07
N ALA A 285 7.63 -29.51 -24.98
CA ALA A 285 6.59 -28.85 -25.75
C ALA A 285 5.81 -29.89 -26.57
N PRO A 286 4.46 -29.83 -26.65
CA PRO A 286 3.74 -30.61 -27.64
C PRO A 286 4.05 -30.04 -29.04
N SER A 287 4.36 -30.94 -29.96
CA SER A 287 4.56 -30.69 -31.38
C SER A 287 3.44 -29.85 -31.98
N ARG A 288 3.81 -28.85 -32.77
CA ARG A 288 2.88 -28.05 -33.60
C ARG A 288 2.22 -28.97 -34.64
N GLY A 289 0.94 -29.27 -34.46
CA GLY A 289 0.06 -29.79 -35.50
C GLY A 289 -0.65 -28.64 -36.19
N SER A 290 -0.41 -28.50 -37.49
CA SER A 290 -1.08 -27.61 -38.44
C SER A 290 -2.50 -28.10 -38.76
N GLY A 291 -3.51 -27.24 -38.62
CA GLY A 291 -4.89 -27.44 -39.07
C GLY A 291 -5.72 -26.15 -38.94
N PRO A 292 -6.59 -25.79 -39.90
CA PRO A 292 -7.10 -24.43 -40.05
C PRO A 292 -8.42 -24.16 -39.32
N GLY A 293 -8.59 -22.91 -38.88
CA GLY A 293 -9.87 -22.18 -38.84
C GLY A 293 -10.92 -22.60 -37.81
N SER A 294 -11.07 -21.82 -36.74
CA SER A 294 -12.41 -21.45 -36.24
C SER A 294 -12.33 -20.21 -35.35
N THR A 295 -13.02 -19.17 -35.78
CA THR A 295 -13.39 -17.98 -35.01
C THR A 295 -14.21 -18.37 -33.77
N GLY A 296 -13.85 -17.85 -32.60
CA GLY A 296 -14.62 -18.03 -31.38
C GLY A 296 -14.13 -17.11 -30.27
N ASP A 297 -14.65 -15.88 -30.25
CA ASP A 297 -14.59 -14.97 -29.11
C ASP A 297 -15.36 -15.58 -27.92
N GLY A 298 -14.68 -16.42 -27.15
CA GLY A 298 -15.13 -16.84 -25.82
C GLY A 298 -14.54 -15.93 -24.73
N PRO A 299 -15.24 -15.71 -23.60
CA PRO A 299 -14.67 -14.98 -22.48
C PRO A 299 -13.38 -15.67 -22.01
N PRO A 300 -12.37 -14.93 -21.50
CA PRO A 300 -11.11 -15.52 -21.06
C PRO A 300 -11.40 -16.62 -20.05
N ARG A 301 -10.87 -17.83 -20.32
CA ARG A 301 -10.99 -18.99 -19.43
C ARG A 301 -10.48 -18.57 -18.05
N ARG A 302 -11.36 -18.58 -17.04
CA ARG A 302 -10.95 -18.40 -15.63
C ARG A 302 -9.82 -19.38 -15.35
N ARG A 303 -8.67 -18.87 -14.89
CA ARG A 303 -7.53 -19.72 -14.50
C ARG A 303 -8.04 -20.71 -13.46
N ARG A 304 -8.01 -22.01 -13.79
CA ARG A 304 -8.44 -23.05 -12.86
C ARG A 304 -7.37 -23.21 -11.80
N TRP A 305 -7.84 -23.30 -10.56
CA TRP A 305 -7.10 -23.84 -9.43
C TRP A 305 -6.40 -25.14 -9.85
N PRO A 306 -5.07 -25.28 -9.74
CA PRO A 306 -4.44 -26.58 -9.92
C PRO A 306 -5.05 -27.56 -8.91
N ALA A 307 -5.41 -28.76 -9.37
CA ALA A 307 -5.96 -29.79 -8.50
C ALA A 307 -4.99 -30.05 -7.33
N ARG A 308 -5.54 -30.29 -6.13
CA ARG A 308 -4.78 -30.57 -4.90
C ARG A 308 -3.82 -31.74 -5.14
N GLU A 309 -2.54 -31.47 -5.34
CA GLU A 309 -1.48 -32.47 -5.24
C GLU A 309 -0.76 -32.29 -3.90
N GLY A 310 -0.92 -33.29 -3.03
CA GLY A 310 -0.04 -33.70 -1.92
C GLY A 310 0.51 -32.64 -0.96
N ASP A 311 0.04 -32.69 0.29
CA ASP A 311 0.66 -32.38 1.62
C ASP A 311 1.75 -31.31 1.82
N THR A 312 2.17 -30.57 0.81
CA THR A 312 3.27 -29.59 0.87
C THR A 312 2.85 -28.25 1.47
N TRP A 313 1.54 -27.98 1.57
CA TRP A 313 0.99 -26.71 2.05
C TRP A 313 0.52 -26.73 3.52
N LYS A 314 0.31 -27.91 4.12
CA LYS A 314 -0.11 -28.01 5.53
C LYS A 314 0.97 -27.50 6.50
N ALA A 315 2.24 -27.76 6.21
CA ALA A 315 3.35 -27.43 7.11
C ALA A 315 3.61 -25.92 7.27
N ALA A 316 3.19 -25.07 6.31
CA ALA A 316 3.31 -23.61 6.43
C ALA A 316 2.17 -22.98 7.26
N SER A 317 0.97 -23.58 7.20
CA SER A 317 -0.25 -23.12 7.88
C SER A 317 -0.27 -23.35 9.40
N GLU A 318 0.65 -24.18 9.92
CA GLU A 318 0.75 -24.52 11.35
C GLU A 318 1.71 -23.62 12.14
N ARG A 319 2.36 -22.63 11.51
CA ARG A 319 3.19 -21.68 12.24
C ARG A 319 2.31 -20.71 13.03
N PRO A 320 2.38 -20.68 14.38
CA PRO A 320 1.63 -19.72 15.17
C PRO A 320 2.07 -18.29 14.80
N TRP A 321 1.09 -17.46 14.47
CA TRP A 321 1.28 -16.02 14.28
C TRP A 321 1.59 -15.37 15.64
N PRO A 322 2.49 -14.37 15.73
CA PRO A 322 2.75 -13.68 17.00
C PRO A 322 1.45 -13.09 17.56
N ALA A 323 1.10 -13.50 18.77
CA ALA A 323 -0.16 -13.19 19.43
C ALA A 323 -0.35 -11.68 19.68
N LYS A 324 -1.56 -11.20 19.38
CA LYS A 324 -2.37 -10.12 20.00
C LYS A 324 -1.76 -8.84 20.63
N GLU A 325 -0.48 -8.54 20.58
CA GLU A 325 0.08 -7.32 21.22
C GLU A 325 0.21 -6.11 20.29
N ALA A 326 0.07 -6.27 18.97
CA ALA A 326 0.40 -5.20 18.01
C ALA A 326 -0.70 -4.17 17.75
N ASN A 327 -1.83 -4.15 18.47
CA ASN A 327 -2.96 -3.29 18.11
C ASN A 327 -3.79 -2.73 19.29
N ARG A 328 -3.21 -2.65 20.51
CA ARG A 328 -3.80 -1.81 21.56
C ARG A 328 -3.37 -0.37 21.34
N ASP A 329 -4.36 0.49 21.13
CA ASP A 329 -4.20 1.94 21.23
C ASP A 329 -3.91 2.26 22.71
N PRO A 330 -2.77 2.88 23.06
CA PRO A 330 -2.45 3.20 24.45
C PRO A 330 -3.42 4.23 25.07
N ASP A 331 -4.27 4.88 24.26
CA ASP A 331 -5.19 5.95 24.69
C ASP A 331 -6.68 5.55 24.71
N ASP A 332 -7.04 4.25 24.77
CA ASP A 332 -8.43 3.79 24.87
C ASP A 332 -8.83 3.35 26.30
N PRO A 333 -9.46 4.24 27.12
CA PRO A 333 -9.94 3.89 28.44
C PRO A 333 -11.35 3.28 28.37
N GLY A 334 -11.42 1.96 28.16
CA GLY A 334 -12.42 1.12 28.82
C GLY A 334 -13.68 0.71 28.04
N SER A 335 -13.93 -0.60 28.07
CA SER A 335 -15.25 -1.16 28.37
C SER A 335 -15.07 -2.43 29.22
N PRO A 336 -15.70 -2.53 30.40
CA PRO A 336 -15.31 -3.48 31.43
C PRO A 336 -15.92 -4.87 31.22
N GLY A 337 -15.11 -5.90 31.49
CA GLY A 337 -15.56 -7.28 31.63
C GLY A 337 -16.45 -7.45 32.86
N VAL A 338 -17.59 -8.08 32.66
CA VAL A 338 -18.50 -8.50 33.73
C VAL A 338 -17.86 -9.64 34.51
N SER A 339 -17.61 -9.43 35.80
CA SER A 339 -17.52 -10.49 36.83
C SER A 339 -17.67 -9.87 38.23
N ALA A 340 -18.77 -10.19 38.91
CA ALA A 340 -18.93 -10.11 40.37
C ALA A 340 -18.40 -11.44 40.98
N PRO A 341 -18.02 -11.56 42.28
CA PRO A 341 -18.73 -10.98 43.45
C PRO A 341 -17.88 -10.53 44.67
N GLY A 342 -18.52 -9.74 45.55
CA GLY A 342 -18.45 -9.91 47.02
C GLY A 342 -17.64 -8.88 47.85
N PRO A 343 -18.08 -8.49 49.08
CA PRO A 343 -17.90 -7.13 49.59
C PRO A 343 -17.08 -7.03 50.90
N GLN A 344 -16.14 -6.09 51.00
CA GLN A 344 -15.62 -5.47 52.24
C GLN A 344 -15.12 -4.07 51.80
N GLY A 345 -15.66 -2.93 52.23
CA GLY A 345 -15.76 -2.47 53.61
C GLY A 345 -14.46 -1.74 53.97
N HIS A 346 -14.42 -0.39 53.88
CA HIS A 346 -13.79 0.55 54.81
C HIS A 346 -13.60 1.96 54.21
N HIS A 347 -13.81 2.94 55.10
CA HIS A 347 -14.03 4.37 54.91
C HIS A 347 -12.73 5.21 54.79
N HIS A 348 -12.79 6.26 53.95
CA HIS A 348 -12.30 7.66 54.10
C HIS A 348 -10.80 7.98 54.39
N PRO A 349 -10.34 9.25 54.21
CA PRO A 349 -10.77 10.34 53.30
C PRO A 349 -9.60 11.09 52.60
N HIS A 350 -9.98 11.99 51.67
CA HIS A 350 -9.17 13.06 51.08
C HIS A 350 -8.45 13.98 52.10
N PRO A 351 -7.38 14.68 51.65
CA PRO A 351 -7.49 16.14 51.62
C PRO A 351 -6.87 16.82 50.38
N GLN A 352 -7.46 17.95 50.01
CA GLN A 352 -6.92 19.10 49.25
C GLN A 352 -7.06 20.33 50.18
N PRO A 353 -6.61 21.56 49.84
CA PRO A 353 -5.54 22.04 48.95
C PRO A 353 -4.62 23.07 49.67
N GLY A 354 -3.57 23.58 49.01
CA GLY A 354 -2.87 24.78 49.47
C GLY A 354 -1.78 25.30 48.52
N PRO A 355 -1.49 26.62 48.49
CA PRO A 355 -1.25 27.38 47.25
C PRO A 355 0.23 27.67 46.94
N GLY A 356 0.50 28.06 45.68
CA GLY A 356 1.78 28.67 45.25
C GLY A 356 2.00 30.08 45.82
N PRO A 357 3.21 30.65 45.68
CA PRO A 357 3.38 31.72 44.69
C PRO A 357 4.79 31.83 44.05
N GLU A 358 4.86 32.61 42.96
CA GLU A 358 5.94 33.53 42.52
C GLU A 358 7.38 32.97 42.33
N GLY A 359 8.05 33.14 41.19
CA GLY A 359 8.30 34.38 40.46
C GLY A 359 9.80 34.73 40.58
N GLN A 360 10.56 34.52 39.50
CA GLN A 360 11.93 35.01 39.17
C GLN A 360 12.40 34.17 37.95
N GLY A 361 12.61 34.66 36.73
CA GLY A 361 13.17 35.93 36.31
C GLY A 361 14.67 35.75 36.10
N LEU A 362 15.14 35.38 34.90
CA LEU A 362 16.52 35.66 34.47
C LEU A 362 16.70 35.60 32.94
N ARG A 363 17.46 36.58 32.48
CA ARG A 363 17.58 37.12 31.14
C ARG A 363 18.56 36.35 30.25
N VAL A 364 18.27 36.42 28.95
CA VAL A 364 19.15 36.16 27.81
C VAL A 364 20.29 37.20 27.72
N PRO A 365 21.53 36.80 27.34
CA PRO A 365 22.48 37.70 26.71
C PRO A 365 22.59 37.44 25.19
N ARG A 366 22.42 38.50 24.41
CA ARG A 366 22.80 38.59 22.99
C ARG A 366 24.30 38.88 22.89
N GLY A 367 25.03 38.10 22.10
CA GLY A 367 26.38 38.40 21.62
C GLY A 367 26.38 38.61 20.11
N ARG A 368 26.99 39.71 19.66
CA ARG A 368 27.12 40.18 18.26
C ARG A 368 28.38 39.61 17.56
N PRO A 369 28.54 39.82 16.24
CA PRO A 369 29.38 38.99 15.35
C PRO A 369 30.81 39.53 15.11
N ALA A 370 31.65 38.63 14.61
CA ALA A 370 32.86 38.83 13.80
C ALA A 370 32.92 37.60 12.87
N GLY A 371 33.27 37.63 11.59
CA GLY A 371 33.95 38.58 10.71
C GLY A 371 33.92 38.01 9.29
#